data_AF-A0AAW7YEE1-F1
#
_entry.id   AF-A0AAW7YEE1-F1
#
_cell.length_a   1.000
_cell.length_b   1.000
_cell.length_c   1.000
_cell.angle_alpha   90.00
_cell.angle_beta   90.00
_cell.angle_gamma   90.00
#
_symmetry.space_group_name_H-M   'P 1'
#
loop_
_entity.id
_entity.type
_entity.pdbx_description
1 polymer ?
#
loop_
_entity_poly.entity_id
_entity_poly.type
_entity_poly.pdbx_seq_one_letter_code
_entity_poly.pdbx_strand_id
1 'polypeptide(L)'
;MEVTTTNFQIHSQNVQQTNNTTANASNTGTTFSQVFARYQSASAQSTTPEEIKESAVFKMNTSKGDQTAINLDEYLTPGQQSTPVNLDDLPLLLPTTHNIDTLSKYSQEQFKDLLAQYNIPSPPATVEFDNHGQVVLPADYAYADQLKQALSENPKVENALRTTAALASHYAGIMEGQPFRDEMSTARTQADRDRIIEKYSELFDDNRPSKQIILTFLENGNMLVGKKEQ
;
A
#
# COMPACT_ATOMS: atom_id res chain seq x y z
N MET A 1 -8.52 -48.02 41.49
CA MET A 1 -9.39 -47.13 40.68
C MET A 1 -8.53 -46.56 39.59
N GLU A 2 -8.89 -46.90 38.36
CA GLU A 2 -8.09 -46.77 37.15
C GLU A 2 -8.05 -45.32 36.67
N VAL A 3 -6.89 -44.92 36.13
CA VAL A 3 -6.71 -43.66 35.41
C VAL A 3 -6.72 -44.03 33.92
N THR A 4 -7.82 -43.76 33.24
CA THR A 4 -7.98 -44.10 31.83
C THR A 4 -7.13 -43.17 30.96
N THR A 5 -6.04 -43.71 30.43
CA THR A 5 -5.31 -43.18 29.27
C THR A 5 -6.07 -43.48 27.99
N THR A 6 -6.20 -42.52 27.08
CA THR A 6 -6.51 -42.84 25.67
C THR A 6 -5.85 -41.85 24.72
N ASN A 7 -4.80 -42.35 24.05
CA ASN A 7 -4.21 -41.79 22.84
C ASN A 7 -5.01 -42.25 21.61
N PHE A 8 -5.18 -41.36 20.62
CA PHE A 8 -5.43 -41.74 19.21
C PHE A 8 -4.74 -40.68 18.33
N GLN A 9 -3.56 -40.92 17.77
CA GLN A 9 -3.25 -41.68 16.54
C GLN A 9 -3.74 -40.98 15.27
N ILE A 10 -2.85 -40.14 14.71
CA ILE A 10 -3.01 -39.47 13.41
C ILE A 10 -2.87 -40.53 12.31
N HIS A 11 -3.95 -40.73 11.56
CA HIS A 11 -3.92 -41.55 10.35
C HIS A 11 -3.59 -40.67 9.15
N SER A 12 -2.42 -40.89 8.57
CA SER A 12 -2.06 -40.43 7.23
C SER A 12 -2.88 -41.18 6.19
N GLN A 13 -3.68 -40.48 5.39
CA GLN A 13 -4.24 -41.03 4.16
C GLN A 13 -3.58 -40.35 2.95
N ASN A 14 -2.75 -41.13 2.25
CA ASN A 14 -2.45 -40.92 0.85
C ASN A 14 -3.70 -41.23 0.03
N VAL A 15 -4.09 -40.34 -0.86
CA VAL A 15 -4.90 -40.71 -2.03
C VAL A 15 -4.23 -40.15 -3.27
N GLN A 16 -3.68 -41.06 -4.07
CA GLN A 16 -3.19 -40.80 -5.42
C GLN A 16 -4.35 -40.83 -6.43
N GLN A 17 -4.30 -39.87 -7.37
CA GLN A 17 -4.68 -39.90 -8.79
C GLN A 17 -6.08 -40.36 -9.22
N THR A 18 -6.76 -39.50 -9.99
CA THR A 18 -7.27 -39.86 -11.33
C THR A 18 -7.33 -38.65 -12.25
N ASN A 19 -6.60 -38.73 -13.37
CA ASN A 19 -6.85 -37.92 -14.57
C ASN A 19 -8.17 -38.36 -15.20
N ASN A 20 -9.02 -37.41 -15.59
CA ASN A 20 -9.97 -37.60 -16.69
C ASN A 20 -10.37 -36.24 -17.30
N THR A 21 -9.94 -36.07 -18.55
CA THR A 21 -10.38 -35.03 -19.49
C THR A 21 -11.76 -35.41 -20.04
N THR A 22 -12.75 -34.50 -19.96
CA THR A 22 -13.77 -34.22 -21.00
C THR A 22 -14.50 -32.92 -20.62
N ALA A 23 -14.85 -32.13 -21.64
CA ALA A 23 -15.01 -30.68 -21.65
C ALA A 23 -16.40 -30.11 -21.27
N ASN A 24 -16.39 -28.77 -21.11
CA ASN A 24 -17.46 -27.76 -21.21
C ASN A 24 -18.39 -27.49 -20.01
N ALA A 25 -18.07 -26.44 -19.25
CA ALA A 25 -18.90 -25.23 -19.13
C ALA A 25 -18.16 -24.10 -18.40
N SER A 26 -18.18 -22.92 -19.03
CA SER A 26 -17.79 -21.57 -18.62
C SER A 26 -17.58 -21.30 -17.12
N ASN A 27 -16.33 -21.15 -16.71
CA ASN A 27 -15.95 -20.33 -15.57
C ASN A 27 -14.52 -19.83 -15.80
N THR A 28 -14.38 -18.62 -16.34
CA THR A 28 -13.09 -17.94 -16.45
C THR A 28 -12.66 -17.45 -15.07
N GLY A 29 -12.28 -18.40 -14.21
CA GLY A 29 -11.55 -18.11 -12.98
C GLY A 29 -10.10 -17.85 -13.37
N THR A 30 -9.70 -16.57 -13.36
CA THR A 30 -8.30 -16.18 -13.54
C THR A 30 -7.51 -16.84 -12.42
N THR A 31 -6.70 -17.85 -12.76
CA THR A 31 -5.88 -18.54 -11.76
C THR A 31 -4.74 -17.61 -11.33
N PHE A 32 -4.29 -17.75 -10.08
CA PHE A 32 -3.17 -16.95 -9.56
C PHE A 32 -1.94 -16.97 -10.47
N SER A 33 -1.65 -18.12 -11.10
CA SER A 33 -0.58 -18.26 -12.09
C SER A 33 -0.78 -17.40 -13.34
N GLN A 34 -2.01 -17.17 -13.78
CA GLN A 34 -2.32 -16.28 -14.90
C GLN A 34 -2.22 -14.81 -14.51
N VAL A 35 -2.59 -14.46 -13.28
CA VAL A 35 -2.41 -13.10 -12.73
C VAL A 35 -0.92 -12.79 -12.55
N PHE A 36 -0.15 -13.73 -12.00
CA PHE A 36 1.29 -13.61 -11.82
C PHE A 36 2.05 -13.55 -13.15
N ALA A 37 1.67 -14.37 -14.14
CA ALA A 37 2.26 -14.33 -15.47
C ALA A 37 2.00 -12.99 -16.19
N ARG A 38 0.82 -12.37 -15.99
CA ARG A 38 0.53 -11.02 -16.52
C ARG A 38 1.43 -9.95 -15.89
N TYR A 39 1.66 -10.02 -14.57
CA TYR A 39 2.62 -9.15 -13.89
C TYR A 39 4.05 -9.31 -14.44
N GLN A 40 4.48 -10.55 -14.66
CA GLN A 40 5.81 -10.84 -15.17
C GLN A 40 5.99 -10.43 -16.64
N SER A 41 4.94 -10.58 -17.46
CA SER A 41 4.93 -10.18 -18.88
C SER A 41 4.92 -8.66 -19.08
N ALA A 42 4.29 -7.91 -18.17
CA ALA A 42 4.32 -6.44 -18.18
C ALA A 42 5.69 -5.87 -17.78
N SER A 43 6.51 -6.65 -17.05
CA SER A 43 7.85 -6.25 -16.61
C SER A 43 8.98 -6.57 -17.61
N ALA A 44 8.65 -7.10 -18.80
CA ALA A 44 9.63 -7.55 -19.80
C ALA A 44 10.06 -6.46 -20.80
N GLN A 45 9.89 -5.18 -20.46
CA GLN A 45 10.49 -4.07 -21.21
C GLN A 45 11.82 -3.70 -20.53
N SER A 46 12.93 -4.10 -21.15
CA SER A 46 14.28 -3.73 -20.71
C SER A 46 14.45 -2.21 -20.79
N THR A 47 14.25 -1.50 -19.69
CA THR A 47 14.73 -0.12 -19.54
C THR A 47 16.21 -0.17 -19.21
N THR A 48 17.00 0.44 -20.08
CA THR A 48 18.39 0.86 -19.85
C THR A 48 18.55 1.38 -18.42
N PRO A 49 19.64 1.06 -17.69
CA PRO A 49 19.84 1.63 -16.35
C PRO A 49 19.82 3.15 -16.44
N GLU A 50 18.76 3.77 -15.90
CA GLU A 50 18.74 5.22 -15.71
C GLU A 50 19.85 5.55 -14.71
N GLU A 51 20.69 6.50 -15.12
CA GLU A 51 21.73 7.11 -14.30
C GLU A 51 21.13 7.55 -12.96
N ILE A 52 21.80 7.22 -11.84
CA ILE A 52 21.37 7.59 -10.50
C ILE A 52 21.22 9.12 -10.45
N LYS A 53 19.98 9.61 -10.50
CA LYS A 53 19.71 11.04 -10.34
C LYS A 53 19.90 11.37 -8.86
N GLU A 54 20.95 12.12 -8.54
CA GLU A 54 21.19 12.66 -7.20
C GLU A 54 19.96 13.42 -6.64
N SER A 55 19.13 13.97 -7.53
CA SER A 55 17.87 14.65 -7.20
C SER A 55 16.79 13.76 -6.58
N ALA A 56 16.91 12.43 -6.65
CA ALA A 56 15.94 11.49 -6.09
C ALA A 56 16.32 10.96 -4.69
N VAL A 57 17.42 11.46 -4.10
CA VAL A 57 17.87 11.06 -2.76
C VAL A 57 17.30 11.98 -1.70
N PHE A 58 16.48 11.41 -0.80
CA PHE A 58 15.82 12.14 0.27
C PHE A 58 16.18 11.56 1.64
N LYS A 59 16.18 12.41 2.66
CA LYS A 59 16.30 11.98 4.06
C LYS A 59 14.93 11.52 4.53
N MET A 60 14.79 10.25 4.90
CA MET A 60 13.52 9.63 5.30
C MET A 60 13.64 9.02 6.71
N ASN A 61 12.54 8.98 7.47
CA ASN A 61 12.45 8.19 8.69
C ASN A 61 12.19 6.72 8.34
N THR A 62 13.04 5.82 8.80
CA THR A 62 12.95 4.40 8.45
C THR A 62 13.07 3.49 9.66
N SER A 63 12.79 2.20 9.49
CA SER A 63 13.10 1.16 10.49
C SER A 63 14.58 1.10 10.90
N LYS A 64 15.49 1.66 10.08
CA LYS A 64 16.93 1.73 10.34
C LYS A 64 17.38 3.02 11.03
N GLY A 65 16.45 3.94 11.28
CA GLY A 65 16.70 5.21 11.94
C GLY A 65 16.15 6.40 11.17
N ASP A 66 16.22 7.54 11.83
CA ASP A 66 15.75 8.81 11.30
C ASP A 66 16.74 9.40 10.30
N GLN A 67 16.20 10.14 9.32
CA GLN A 67 17.00 10.87 8.33
C GLN A 67 17.96 9.96 7.53
N THR A 68 17.55 8.72 7.27
CA THR A 68 18.27 7.79 6.40
C THR A 68 18.17 8.28 4.96
N ALA A 69 19.29 8.34 4.23
CA ALA A 69 19.27 8.70 2.82
C ALA A 69 18.68 7.55 2.00
N ILE A 70 17.56 7.80 1.33
CA ILE A 70 16.86 6.84 0.47
C ILE A 70 16.75 7.43 -0.92
N ASN A 71 17.20 6.68 -1.93
CA ASN A 71 16.89 6.98 -3.31
C ASN A 71 15.46 6.51 -3.61
N LEU A 72 14.52 7.44 -3.75
CA LEU A 72 13.12 7.10 -3.99
C LEU A 72 12.87 6.52 -5.38
N ASP A 73 13.69 6.85 -6.37
CA ASP A 73 13.57 6.24 -7.71
C ASP A 73 13.86 4.74 -7.63
N GLU A 74 14.93 4.36 -6.93
CA GLU A 74 15.28 2.95 -6.73
C GLU A 74 14.29 2.25 -5.80
N TYR A 75 13.94 2.90 -4.67
CA TYR A 75 13.08 2.32 -3.65
C TYR A 75 11.67 1.99 -4.14
N LEU A 76 11.11 2.84 -5.01
CA LEU A 76 9.75 2.70 -5.52
C LEU A 76 9.67 1.95 -6.86
N THR A 77 10.82 1.65 -7.46
CA THR A 77 10.87 0.80 -8.65
C THR A 77 10.59 -0.64 -8.26
N PRO A 78 9.63 -1.33 -8.91
CA PRO A 78 9.43 -2.75 -8.67
C PRO A 78 10.71 -3.53 -8.99
N GLY A 79 11.37 -4.09 -7.98
CA GLY A 79 12.54 -4.94 -8.20
C GLY A 79 12.13 -6.28 -8.82
N GLN A 80 12.92 -6.80 -9.77
CA GLN A 80 12.87 -8.22 -10.15
C GLN A 80 13.47 -9.06 -9.01
N GLN A 81 12.71 -9.26 -7.93
CA GLN A 81 13.19 -10.02 -6.79
C GLN A 81 13.09 -11.52 -7.10
N SER A 82 14.19 -12.05 -7.62
CA SER A 82 14.38 -13.49 -7.92
C SER A 82 14.67 -14.32 -6.66
N THR A 83 14.91 -13.67 -5.52
CA THR A 83 15.24 -14.28 -4.24
C THR A 83 14.31 -13.77 -3.13
N PRO A 84 14.05 -14.59 -2.10
CA PRO A 84 13.33 -14.15 -0.91
C PRO A 84 13.95 -12.90 -0.31
N VAL A 85 13.11 -11.93 0.03
CA VAL A 85 13.52 -10.63 0.58
C VAL A 85 13.46 -10.71 2.09
N ASN A 86 14.55 -10.32 2.74
CA ASN A 86 14.56 -10.16 4.19
C ASN A 86 14.07 -8.75 4.56
N LEU A 87 12.98 -8.67 5.31
CA LEU A 87 12.43 -7.39 5.78
C LEU A 87 13.37 -6.67 6.74
N ASP A 88 14.19 -7.42 7.48
CA ASP A 88 15.16 -6.82 8.40
C ASP A 88 16.27 -6.07 7.66
N ASP A 89 16.54 -6.39 6.39
CA ASP A 89 17.60 -5.73 5.62
C ASP A 89 17.09 -4.49 4.87
N LEU A 90 15.77 -4.31 4.78
CA LEU A 90 15.15 -3.20 4.10
C LEU A 90 14.94 -1.99 5.03
N PRO A 91 15.29 -0.77 4.58
CA PRO A 91 14.89 0.45 5.28
C PRO A 91 13.40 0.73 5.03
N LEU A 92 12.53 0.19 5.88
CA LEU A 92 11.07 0.36 5.76
C LEU A 92 10.68 1.81 6.09
N LEU A 93 9.99 2.49 5.19
CA LEU A 93 9.52 3.86 5.42
C LEU A 93 8.46 3.88 6.52
N LEU A 94 8.65 4.76 7.51
CA LEU A 94 7.71 4.90 8.62
C LEU A 94 6.60 5.92 8.29
N PRO A 95 5.37 5.75 8.85
CA PRO A 95 4.28 6.71 8.67
C PRO A 95 4.51 7.95 9.54
N THR A 96 5.38 8.85 9.09
CA THR A 96 5.67 10.14 9.76
C THR A 96 5.21 11.31 8.88
N THR A 97 4.91 12.46 9.49
CA THR A 97 4.57 13.69 8.76
C THR A 97 5.66 14.05 7.75
N HIS A 98 6.93 13.98 8.17
CA HIS A 98 8.08 14.25 7.30
C HIS A 98 8.08 13.35 6.06
N ASN A 99 7.93 12.03 6.23
CA ASN A 99 7.91 11.11 5.11
C ASN A 99 6.72 11.35 4.17
N ILE A 100 5.54 11.65 4.72
CA ILE A 100 4.34 11.94 3.93
C ILE A 100 4.54 13.21 3.10
N ASP A 101 5.07 14.28 3.71
CA ASP A 101 5.32 15.55 3.01
C ASP A 101 6.36 15.38 1.89
N THR A 102 7.45 14.64 2.16
CA THR A 102 8.47 14.35 1.16
C THR A 102 7.93 13.50 0.01
N LEU A 103 7.24 12.40 0.32
CA LEU A 103 6.63 11.53 -0.69
C LEU A 103 5.53 12.24 -1.47
N SER A 104 4.76 13.12 -0.84
CA SER A 104 3.73 13.91 -1.52
C SER A 104 4.35 14.81 -2.58
N LYS A 105 5.43 15.52 -2.26
CA LYS A 105 6.15 16.38 -3.22
C LYS A 105 6.76 15.56 -4.36
N TYR A 106 7.47 14.49 -4.01
CA TYR A 106 8.07 13.59 -4.99
C TYR A 106 7.01 12.98 -5.93
N SER A 107 5.91 12.47 -5.38
CA SER A 107 4.83 11.85 -6.16
C SER A 107 4.12 12.86 -7.04
N GLN A 108 3.92 14.09 -6.57
CA GLN A 108 3.37 15.18 -7.37
C GLN A 108 4.24 15.47 -8.60
N GLU A 109 5.56 15.60 -8.41
CA GLU A 109 6.50 15.85 -9.51
C GLU A 109 6.51 14.70 -10.51
N GLN A 110 6.66 13.46 -10.04
CA GLN A 110 6.62 12.27 -10.90
C GLN A 110 5.30 12.13 -11.67
N PHE A 111 4.17 12.45 -11.03
CA PHE A 111 2.87 12.40 -11.67
C PHE A 111 2.73 13.49 -12.75
N LYS A 112 3.17 14.72 -12.48
CA LYS A 112 3.17 15.80 -13.48
C LYS A 112 4.01 15.44 -14.70
N ASP A 113 5.19 14.88 -14.49
CA ASP A 113 6.07 14.42 -15.56
C ASP A 113 5.40 13.30 -16.39
N LEU A 114 4.73 12.36 -15.73
CA LEU A 114 3.97 11.30 -16.39
C LEU A 114 2.85 11.88 -17.28
N LEU A 115 2.06 12.82 -16.77
CA LEU A 115 0.99 13.46 -17.55
C LEU A 115 1.55 14.15 -18.80
N ALA A 116 2.67 14.87 -18.66
CA ALA A 116 3.33 15.52 -19.78
C ALA A 116 3.87 14.51 -20.81
N GLN A 117 4.53 13.44 -20.36
CA GLN A 117 5.07 12.39 -21.21
C GLN A 117 3.99 11.70 -22.06
N TYR A 118 2.81 11.46 -21.47
CA TYR A 118 1.69 10.81 -22.15
C TYR A 118 0.75 11.81 -22.84
N ASN A 119 1.04 13.12 -22.84
CA ASN A 119 0.18 14.17 -23.40
C ASN A 119 -1.23 14.17 -22.79
N ILE A 120 -1.35 13.91 -21.48
CA ILE A 120 -2.60 14.01 -20.74
C ILE A 120 -2.75 15.48 -20.28
N PRO A 121 -3.76 16.22 -20.77
CA PRO A 121 -3.79 17.68 -20.62
C PRO A 121 -4.20 18.14 -19.22
N SER A 122 -4.87 17.30 -18.44
CA SER A 122 -5.28 17.63 -17.07
C SER A 122 -5.25 16.41 -16.15
N PRO A 123 -4.86 16.57 -14.88
CA PRO A 123 -4.97 15.50 -13.89
C PRO A 123 -6.45 15.18 -13.60
N PRO A 124 -6.77 13.99 -13.06
CA PRO A 124 -8.08 13.73 -12.47
C PRO A 124 -8.27 14.61 -11.22
N ALA A 125 -9.51 14.94 -10.86
CA ALA A 125 -9.77 15.72 -9.64
C ALA A 125 -9.27 14.99 -8.38
N THR A 126 -9.40 13.66 -8.36
CA THR A 126 -8.94 12.81 -7.26
C THR A 126 -8.32 11.52 -7.78
N VAL A 127 -7.45 10.93 -6.98
CA VAL A 127 -6.98 9.55 -7.10
C VAL A 127 -7.13 8.89 -5.75
N GLU A 128 -7.78 7.73 -5.73
CA GLU A 128 -7.90 6.88 -4.55
C GLU A 128 -7.22 5.53 -4.81
N PHE A 129 -6.97 4.79 -3.75
CA PHE A 129 -6.57 3.39 -3.81
C PHE A 129 -7.60 2.56 -3.05
N ASP A 130 -8.05 1.46 -3.66
CA ASP A 130 -8.93 0.51 -3.01
C ASP A 130 -8.19 -0.38 -2.00
N ASN A 131 -8.92 -1.29 -1.35
CA ASN A 131 -8.34 -2.23 -0.37
C ASN A 131 -7.35 -3.23 -0.98
N HIS A 132 -7.29 -3.34 -2.32
CA HIS A 132 -6.33 -4.14 -3.06
C HIS A 132 -5.14 -3.32 -3.56
N GLY A 133 -5.09 -2.01 -3.26
CA GLY A 133 -4.06 -1.10 -3.72
C GLY A 133 -4.16 -0.77 -5.21
N GLN A 134 -5.34 -0.93 -5.83
CA GLN A 134 -5.60 -0.56 -7.22
C GLN A 134 -6.06 0.89 -7.30
N VAL A 135 -5.63 1.57 -8.36
CA VAL A 135 -6.00 2.95 -8.63
C VAL A 135 -7.50 3.07 -8.94
N VAL A 136 -8.16 3.98 -8.23
CA VAL A 136 -9.57 4.35 -8.45
C VAL A 136 -9.60 5.80 -8.89
N LEU A 137 -10.16 6.03 -10.08
CA LEU A 137 -10.30 7.34 -10.71
C LEU A 137 -11.77 7.78 -10.72
N PRO A 138 -12.06 9.10 -10.78
CA PRO A 138 -13.41 9.62 -10.98
C PRO A 138 -14.05 9.05 -12.25
N ALA A 139 -15.33 8.71 -12.17
CA ALA A 139 -16.06 8.09 -13.29
C ALA A 139 -16.22 9.02 -14.51
N ASP A 140 -16.15 10.33 -14.29
CA ASP A 140 -16.27 11.40 -15.28
C ASP A 140 -14.91 11.86 -15.83
N TYR A 141 -13.80 11.25 -15.41
CA TYR A 141 -12.48 11.63 -15.89
C TYR A 141 -12.23 11.14 -17.33
N ALA A 142 -12.20 12.09 -18.27
CA ALA A 142 -12.13 11.82 -19.71
C ALA A 142 -10.89 11.01 -20.17
N TYR A 143 -9.77 11.09 -19.45
CA TYR A 143 -8.50 10.43 -19.82
C TYR A 143 -8.21 9.20 -18.96
N ALA A 144 -9.23 8.60 -18.32
CA ALA A 144 -9.05 7.51 -17.36
C ALA A 144 -8.27 6.31 -17.94
N ASP A 145 -8.60 5.86 -19.16
CA ASP A 145 -7.92 4.71 -19.78
C ASP A 145 -6.46 5.03 -20.11
N GLN A 146 -6.19 6.23 -20.64
CA GLN A 146 -4.84 6.68 -20.96
C GLN A 146 -3.98 6.84 -19.69
N LEU A 147 -4.55 7.36 -18.61
CA LEU A 147 -3.86 7.49 -17.34
C LEU A 147 -3.55 6.12 -16.71
N LYS A 148 -4.51 5.18 -16.75
CA LYS A 148 -4.28 3.81 -16.26
C LYS A 148 -3.18 3.11 -17.06
N GLN A 149 -3.17 3.30 -18.38
CA GLN A 149 -2.09 2.77 -19.23
C GLN A 149 -0.74 3.40 -18.86
N ALA A 150 -0.69 4.73 -18.70
CA ALA A 150 0.53 5.44 -18.33
C ALA A 150 1.09 4.96 -16.97
N LEU A 151 0.23 4.77 -15.97
CA LEU A 151 0.62 4.23 -14.66
C LEU A 151 1.10 2.78 -14.75
N SER A 152 0.43 1.94 -15.55
CA SER A 152 0.85 0.54 -15.77
C SER A 152 2.21 0.44 -16.45
N GLU A 153 2.54 1.35 -17.38
CA GLU A 153 3.84 1.42 -18.04
C GLU A 153 4.92 2.09 -17.17
N ASN A 154 4.51 2.85 -16.16
CA ASN A 154 5.39 3.57 -15.24
C ASN A 154 5.06 3.20 -13.79
N PRO A 155 5.27 1.93 -13.38
CA PRO A 155 4.83 1.42 -12.09
C PRO A 155 5.50 2.13 -10.90
N LYS A 156 6.66 2.77 -11.11
CA LYS A 156 7.31 3.65 -10.13
C LYS A 156 6.39 4.80 -9.70
N VAL A 157 5.71 5.45 -10.65
CA VAL A 157 4.82 6.60 -10.37
C VAL A 157 3.57 6.14 -9.62
N GLU A 158 2.98 5.02 -10.03
CA GLU A 158 1.86 4.42 -9.30
C GLU A 158 2.28 4.04 -7.87
N ASN A 159 3.46 3.42 -7.71
CA ASN A 159 4.00 3.08 -6.39
C ASN A 159 4.24 4.31 -5.53
N ALA A 160 4.70 5.43 -6.10
CA ALA A 160 4.88 6.69 -5.38
C ALA A 160 3.55 7.19 -4.81
N LEU A 161 2.51 7.29 -5.65
CA LEU A 161 1.17 7.69 -5.24
C LEU A 161 0.59 6.74 -4.18
N ARG A 162 0.68 5.43 -4.43
CA ARG A 162 0.15 4.40 -3.54
C ARG A 162 0.85 4.41 -2.18
N THR A 163 2.19 4.51 -2.17
CA THR A 163 2.99 4.56 -0.93
C THR A 163 2.67 5.82 -0.14
N THR A 164 2.50 6.96 -0.82
CA THR A 164 2.06 8.21 -0.18
C THR A 164 0.70 8.04 0.51
N ALA A 165 -0.29 7.49 -0.21
CA ALA A 165 -1.62 7.26 0.35
C ALA A 165 -1.60 6.26 1.51
N ALA A 166 -0.81 5.18 1.41
CA ALA A 166 -0.68 4.17 2.46
C ALA A 166 -0.04 4.74 3.74
N LEU A 167 1.07 5.46 3.63
CA LEU A 167 1.73 6.07 4.78
C LEU A 167 0.83 7.11 5.46
N ALA A 168 0.13 7.93 4.67
CA ALA A 168 -0.85 8.89 5.20
C ALA A 168 -2.02 8.20 5.90
N SER A 169 -2.50 7.06 5.38
CA SER A 169 -3.57 6.26 5.99
C SER A 169 -3.14 5.73 7.35
N HIS A 170 -1.94 5.16 7.41
CA HIS A 170 -1.39 4.61 8.65
C HIS A 170 -1.11 5.70 9.69
N TYR A 171 -0.54 6.83 9.26
CA TYR A 171 -0.34 7.99 10.13
C TYR A 171 -1.67 8.51 10.68
N ALA A 172 -2.70 8.62 9.84
CA ALA A 172 -4.03 9.02 10.26
C ALA A 172 -4.64 8.08 11.31
N GLY A 173 -4.44 6.76 11.17
CA GLY A 173 -4.86 5.77 12.15
C GLY A 173 -4.09 5.86 13.47
N ILE A 174 -2.76 6.05 13.42
CA ILE A 174 -1.92 6.25 14.61
C ILE A 174 -2.35 7.50 15.38
N MET A 175 -2.61 8.59 14.67
CA MET A 175 -2.99 9.87 15.26
C MET A 175 -4.39 9.86 15.87
N GLU A 176 -5.30 9.02 15.38
CA GLU A 176 -6.62 8.87 15.98
C GLU A 176 -6.57 8.37 17.42
N GLY A 177 -5.60 7.51 17.75
CA GLY A 177 -5.38 7.04 19.12
C GLY A 177 -4.66 8.05 20.04
N GLN A 178 -4.30 9.23 19.54
CA GLN A 178 -3.51 10.19 20.32
C GLN A 178 -4.24 10.74 21.55
N PRO A 179 -5.53 11.14 21.48
CA PRO A 179 -6.27 11.57 22.66
C PRO A 179 -6.38 10.48 23.74
N PHE A 180 -6.54 9.22 23.33
CA PHE A 180 -6.53 8.07 24.26
C PHE A 180 -5.19 7.95 24.99
N ARG A 181 -4.07 7.98 24.24
CA ARG A 181 -2.73 7.88 24.82
C ARG A 181 -2.45 9.02 25.81
N ASP A 182 -2.85 10.23 25.45
CA ASP A 182 -2.72 11.41 26.31
C ASP A 182 -3.51 11.24 27.60
N GLU A 183 -4.81 10.93 27.52
CA GLU A 183 -5.64 10.78 28.72
C GLU A 183 -5.15 9.60 29.58
N MET A 184 -4.80 8.47 28.97
CA MET A 184 -4.27 7.29 29.66
C MET A 184 -2.96 7.60 30.41
N SER A 185 -2.10 8.47 29.87
CA SER A 185 -0.84 8.87 30.54
C SER A 185 -1.06 9.61 31.86
N THR A 186 -2.24 10.22 32.04
CA THR A 186 -2.60 10.97 33.25
C THR A 186 -3.27 10.10 34.32
N ALA A 187 -3.73 8.89 33.96
CA ALA A 187 -4.47 8.00 34.85
C ALA A 187 -3.63 7.58 36.06
N ARG A 188 -4.20 7.70 37.26
CA ARG A 188 -3.49 7.38 38.51
C ARG A 188 -3.99 6.11 39.17
N THR A 189 -5.22 5.72 38.88
CA THR A 189 -5.87 4.55 39.47
C THR A 189 -6.36 3.58 38.40
N GLN A 190 -6.68 2.34 38.80
CA GLN A 190 -7.30 1.38 37.89
C GLN A 190 -8.69 1.86 37.43
N ALA A 191 -9.47 2.48 38.31
CA ALA A 191 -10.77 3.05 37.98
C ALA A 191 -10.67 4.15 36.90
N ASP A 192 -9.61 4.97 36.93
CA ASP A 192 -9.37 5.95 35.86
C ASP A 192 -9.08 5.28 34.53
N ARG A 193 -8.25 4.22 34.53
CA ARG A 193 -7.90 3.46 33.32
C ARG A 193 -9.12 2.81 32.71
N ASP A 194 -9.95 2.16 33.52
CA ASP A 194 -11.17 1.48 33.06
C ASP A 194 -12.15 2.48 32.43
N ARG A 195 -12.36 3.63 33.07
CA ARG A 195 -13.17 4.74 32.52
C ARG A 195 -12.63 5.26 31.19
N ILE A 196 -11.31 5.38 31.04
CA ILE A 196 -10.68 5.84 29.80
C ILE A 196 -10.81 4.77 28.70
N ILE A 197 -10.59 3.50 29.01
CA ILE A 197 -10.79 2.40 28.05
C ILE A 197 -12.24 2.36 27.57
N GLU A 198 -13.21 2.49 28.47
CA GLU A 198 -14.63 2.54 28.13
C GLU A 198 -14.94 3.73 27.20
N LYS A 199 -14.45 4.92 27.53
CA LYS A 199 -14.61 6.14 26.73
C LYS A 199 -14.07 6.00 25.30
N TYR A 200 -12.94 5.30 25.14
CA TYR A 200 -12.27 5.11 23.85
C TYR A 200 -12.46 3.68 23.29
N SER A 201 -13.49 2.98 23.73
CA SER A 201 -13.77 1.58 23.34
C SER A 201 -13.81 1.38 21.82
N GLU A 202 -14.35 2.38 21.09
CA GLU A 202 -14.36 2.39 19.64
C GLU A 202 -12.97 2.25 19.01
N LEU A 203 -11.87 2.65 19.66
CA LEU A 203 -10.52 2.49 19.11
C LEU A 203 -10.08 1.03 18.99
N PHE A 204 -10.70 0.14 19.77
CA PHE A 204 -10.36 -1.26 19.91
C PHE A 204 -11.32 -2.22 19.20
N ASP A 205 -12.29 -1.70 18.45
CA ASP A 205 -13.12 -2.53 17.59
C ASP A 205 -12.29 -3.05 16.40
N ASP A 206 -12.24 -4.37 16.23
CA ASP A 206 -11.51 -5.03 15.15
C ASP A 206 -12.14 -4.77 13.77
N ASN A 207 -13.42 -4.37 13.71
CA ASN A 207 -14.15 -4.13 12.46
C ASN A 207 -14.07 -2.69 11.96
N ARG A 208 -13.18 -1.88 12.53
CA ARG A 208 -13.05 -0.46 12.15
C ARG A 208 -12.53 -0.33 10.73
N PRO A 209 -13.13 0.52 9.89
CA PRO A 209 -12.59 0.79 8.58
C PRO A 209 -11.23 1.47 8.71
N SER A 210 -10.32 1.12 7.81
CA SER A 210 -9.07 1.84 7.63
C SER A 210 -9.35 3.30 7.27
N LYS A 211 -8.41 4.19 7.60
CA LYS A 211 -8.53 5.60 7.20
C LYS A 211 -8.26 5.72 5.71
N GLN A 212 -9.30 5.86 4.90
CA GLN A 212 -9.15 6.02 3.46
C GLN A 212 -8.56 7.41 3.16
N ILE A 213 -7.52 7.42 2.35
CA ILE A 213 -6.84 8.64 1.90
C ILE A 213 -7.20 8.90 0.45
N ILE A 214 -7.43 10.17 0.15
CA ILE A 214 -7.67 10.69 -1.19
C ILE A 214 -6.53 11.64 -1.57
N LEU A 215 -6.01 11.45 -2.78
CA LEU A 215 -5.05 12.35 -3.39
C LEU A 215 -5.84 13.31 -4.28
N THR A 216 -5.93 14.57 -3.90
CA THR A 216 -6.67 15.58 -4.67
C THR A 216 -5.70 16.37 -5.53
N PHE A 217 -6.01 16.53 -6.81
CA PHE A 217 -5.18 17.33 -7.72
C PHE A 217 -5.88 18.62 -8.10
N LEU A 218 -5.14 19.71 -8.02
CA LEU A 218 -5.56 21.03 -8.47
C LEU A 218 -5.25 21.19 -9.97
N GLU A 219 -5.90 22.16 -10.63
CA GLU A 219 -5.71 22.42 -12.06
C GLU A 219 -4.26 22.72 -12.45
N ASN A 220 -3.47 23.27 -11.53
CA ASN A 220 -2.04 23.55 -11.73
C ASN A 220 -1.13 22.30 -11.55
N GLY A 221 -1.73 21.14 -11.31
CA GLY A 221 -1.04 19.86 -11.06
C GLY A 221 -0.52 19.70 -9.63
N ASN A 222 -0.83 20.60 -8.70
CA ASN A 222 -0.48 20.41 -7.30
C ASN A 222 -1.32 19.30 -6.68
N MET A 223 -0.71 18.48 -5.84
CA MET A 223 -1.33 17.37 -5.15
C MET A 223 -1.52 17.70 -3.67
N LEU A 224 -2.70 17.38 -3.15
CA LEU A 224 -3.04 17.46 -1.73
C LEU A 224 -3.37 16.06 -1.23
N VAL A 225 -2.95 15.75 0.01
CA VAL A 225 -3.23 14.48 0.67
C VAL A 225 -4.27 14.73 1.76
N GLY A 226 -5.43 14.09 1.66
CA GLY A 226 -6.54 14.27 2.60
C GLY A 226 -7.17 12.95 3.02
N LYS A 227 -7.90 12.96 4.13
CA LYS A 227 -8.80 11.85 4.46
C LYS A 227 -10.05 11.97 3.58
N LYS A 228 -10.57 10.86 3.10
CA LYS A 228 -11.89 10.82 2.48
C LYS A 228 -12.93 11.10 3.56
N GLU A 229 -13.75 12.14 3.36
CA GLU A 229 -14.92 12.36 4.21
C GLU A 229 -15.94 11.24 3.94
N GLN A 230 -16.44 10.62 5.02
CA GLN A 230 -17.48 9.58 4.96
C GLN A 230 -18.87 10.21 5.04
#